data_AF-A0A2I4FLN7-F1
#
_entry.id   AF-A0A2I4FLN7-F1
#
_cell.length_a   1.000
_cell.length_b   1.000
_cell.length_c   1.000
_cell.angle_alpha   90.00
_cell.angle_beta   90.00
_cell.angle_gamma   90.00
#
_symmetry.space_group_name_H-M   'P 1'
#
loop_
_entity.id
_entity.type
_entity.pdbx_description
1 polymer ?
#
loop_
_entity_poly.entity_id
_entity_poly.type
_entity_poly.pdbx_seq_one_letter_code
_entity_poly.pdbx_strand_id
1 'polypeptide(L)'
;MEAQPPIMRPIQPDQTFRDDWVSYFQYKPERDSASDVRSALLVVMALIAAATFQAGLNPPGGVWQDNKNDHGVNQEAGTAILGSYSHNCKVFFFFNTLAFSSSIYVIGCVNNAYSL
;
A
#
# COMPACT_ATOMS: atom_id res chain seq x y z
N MET A 1 -25.13 -41.65 35.25
CA MET A 1 -24.32 -40.49 35.65
C MET A 1 -23.59 -40.02 34.41
N GLU A 2 -24.22 -39.18 33.59
CA GLU A 2 -23.56 -38.59 32.43
C GLU A 2 -22.68 -37.44 32.92
N ALA A 3 -21.37 -37.55 32.68
CA ALA A 3 -20.42 -36.48 32.97
C ALA A 3 -20.59 -35.37 31.93
N GLN A 4 -20.84 -34.15 32.39
CA GLN A 4 -20.94 -32.99 31.51
C GLN A 4 -19.59 -32.76 30.80
N PRO A 5 -19.58 -32.53 29.47
CA PRO A 5 -18.34 -32.33 28.74
C PRO A 5 -17.67 -31.01 29.14
N PRO A 6 -16.33 -30.91 29.03
CA PRO A 6 -15.60 -29.70 29.39
C PRO A 6 -16.08 -28.50 28.55
N ILE A 7 -16.51 -27.43 29.21
CA ILE A 7 -16.90 -26.19 28.53
C ILE A 7 -15.65 -25.56 27.94
N MET A 8 -15.47 -25.68 26.63
CA MET A 8 -14.41 -24.98 25.91
C MET A 8 -14.72 -23.48 25.91
N ARG A 9 -13.92 -22.68 26.60
CA ARG A 9 -14.08 -21.22 26.60
C ARG A 9 -13.70 -20.66 25.22
N PRO A 10 -14.47 -19.70 24.68
CA PRO A 10 -14.11 -19.01 23.45
C PRO A 10 -12.73 -18.34 23.60
N ILE A 11 -11.84 -18.57 22.64
CA ILE A 11 -10.56 -17.85 22.55
C ILE A 11 -10.90 -16.41 22.18
N GLN A 12 -10.74 -15.48 23.13
CA GLN A 12 -10.95 -14.06 22.83
C GLN A 12 -9.81 -13.55 21.93
N PRO A 13 -10.13 -12.80 20.87
CA PRO A 13 -9.08 -12.16 20.07
C PRO A 13 -8.29 -11.22 20.99
N ASP A 14 -6.98 -11.30 20.89
CA ASP A 14 -6.04 -10.40 21.55
C ASP A 14 -6.26 -8.96 21.06
N GLN A 15 -7.13 -8.22 21.75
CA GLN A 15 -7.37 -6.80 21.53
C GLN A 15 -6.24 -5.96 22.13
N THR A 16 -5.67 -6.44 23.23
CA THR A 16 -4.52 -5.85 23.94
C THR A 16 -3.34 -5.53 23.03
N PHE A 17 -2.96 -6.45 22.15
CA PHE A 17 -1.86 -6.25 21.21
C PHE A 17 -2.17 -5.18 20.17
N ARG A 18 -3.41 -5.15 19.65
CA ARG A 18 -3.80 -4.14 18.66
C ARG A 18 -3.78 -2.74 19.25
N ASP A 19 -4.31 -2.58 20.45
CA ASP A 19 -4.38 -1.28 21.12
C ASP A 19 -2.97 -0.78 21.49
N ASP A 20 -2.11 -1.67 22.00
CA ASP A 20 -0.73 -1.35 22.36
C ASP A 20 0.10 -0.94 21.12
N TRP A 21 -0.02 -1.71 20.04
CA TRP A 21 0.64 -1.43 18.77
C TRP A 21 0.18 -0.10 18.17
N VAL A 22 -1.12 0.18 18.13
CA VAL A 22 -1.63 1.48 17.61
C VAL A 22 -1.12 2.63 18.48
N SER A 23 -1.09 2.48 19.81
CA SER A 23 -0.62 3.52 20.73
C SER A 23 0.87 3.87 20.55
N TYR A 24 1.66 2.91 20.06
CA TYR A 24 3.08 3.11 19.76
C TYR A 24 3.28 4.00 18.52
N PHE A 25 2.41 3.88 17.52
CA PHE A 25 2.47 4.69 16.28
C PHE A 25 1.68 6.01 16.36
N GLN A 26 0.98 6.26 17.46
CA GLN A 26 0.29 7.53 17.64
C GLN A 26 1.30 8.67 17.78
N TYR A 27 1.11 9.71 16.96
CA TYR A 27 1.85 10.96 17.04
C TYR A 27 1.69 11.59 18.43
N LYS A 28 2.80 11.85 19.11
CA LYS A 28 2.83 12.53 20.40
C LYS A 28 3.54 13.87 20.25
N PRO A 29 2.81 15.00 20.23
CA PRO A 29 3.41 16.33 19.99
C PRO A 29 4.45 16.76 21.03
N GLU A 30 4.52 16.08 22.18
CA GLU A 30 5.54 16.31 23.22
C GLU A 30 6.89 15.65 22.91
N ARG A 31 6.89 14.58 22.12
CA ARG A 31 8.08 13.78 21.79
C ARG A 31 8.49 13.90 20.32
N ASP A 32 7.51 14.08 19.44
CA ASP A 32 7.67 14.05 18.01
C ASP A 32 7.60 15.48 17.45
N SER A 33 8.72 15.97 16.94
CA SER A 33 8.73 17.23 16.20
C SER A 33 8.05 17.05 14.85
N ALA A 34 7.36 18.10 14.37
CA ALA A 34 6.78 18.12 13.04
C ALA A 34 7.81 17.80 11.93
N SER A 35 9.09 18.14 12.16
CA SER A 35 10.19 17.82 11.24
C SER A 35 10.50 16.33 11.19
N ASP A 36 10.46 15.64 12.33
CA ASP A 36 10.79 14.21 12.42
C ASP A 36 9.70 13.37 11.78
N VAL A 37 8.44 13.71 12.06
CA VAL A 37 7.27 13.10 11.40
C VAL A 37 7.32 13.30 9.90
N ARG A 38 7.63 14.53 9.44
CA ARG A 38 7.78 14.83 8.02
C ARG A 38 8.88 13.98 7.38
N SER A 39 10.03 13.87 8.04
CA SER A 39 11.17 13.09 7.53
C SER A 39 10.83 11.60 7.44
N ALA A 40 10.21 11.03 8.47
CA ALA A 40 9.76 9.65 8.45
C ALA A 40 8.70 9.39 7.36
N LEU A 41 7.74 10.31 7.20
CA LEU A 41 6.70 10.19 6.18
C LEU A 41 7.30 10.26 4.77
N LEU A 42 8.26 11.16 4.52
CA LEU A 42 8.96 11.26 3.24
C LEU A 42 9.68 9.95 2.87
N VAL A 43 10.33 9.29 3.84
CA VAL A 43 10.98 7.99 3.63
C VAL A 43 9.95 6.91 3.31
N VAL A 44 8.85 6.82 4.06
CA VAL A 44 7.78 5.85 3.80
C VAL A 44 7.18 6.05 2.41
N MET A 45 6.91 7.31 2.02
CA MET A 45 6.38 7.62 0.70
C MET A 45 7.39 7.28 -0.42
N ALA A 46 8.68 7.56 -0.22
CA ALA A 46 9.73 7.20 -1.17
C ALA A 46 9.85 5.66 -1.32
N LEU A 47 9.71 4.90 -0.24
CA LEU A 47 9.70 3.44 -0.28
C LEU A 47 8.48 2.89 -1.01
N ILE A 48 7.30 3.46 -0.81
CA ILE A 48 6.08 3.08 -1.56
C ILE A 48 6.25 3.41 -3.05
N ALA A 49 6.77 4.60 -3.36
CA ALA A 49 7.09 5.00 -4.73
C ALA A 49 8.10 4.03 -5.38
N ALA A 50 9.16 3.66 -4.68
CA ALA A 50 10.14 2.70 -5.17
C ALA A 50 9.54 1.30 -5.36
N ALA A 51 8.76 0.80 -4.40
CA ALA A 51 8.11 -0.50 -4.49
C ALA A 51 7.12 -0.57 -5.67
N THR A 52 6.34 0.49 -5.87
CA THR A 52 5.41 0.59 -7.00
C THR A 52 6.12 0.79 -8.34
N PHE A 53 7.24 1.50 -8.37
CA PHE A 53 8.09 1.63 -9.55
C PHE A 53 8.71 0.27 -9.94
N GLN A 54 9.20 -0.49 -8.96
CA GLN A 54 9.68 -1.86 -9.19
C GLN A 54 8.57 -2.77 -9.72
N ALA A 55 7.36 -2.68 -9.16
CA ALA A 55 6.20 -3.42 -9.66
C ALA A 55 5.72 -2.94 -11.05
N GLY A 56 6.01 -1.69 -11.43
CA GLY A 56 5.73 -1.16 -12.75
C GLY A 56 6.74 -1.63 -13.81
N LEU A 57 8.03 -1.68 -13.46
CA LEU A 57 9.09 -2.19 -14.33
C LEU A 57 9.04 -3.71 -14.50
N ASN A 58 8.70 -4.42 -13.42
CA ASN A 58 8.42 -5.85 -13.43
C ASN A 58 6.94 -6.04 -13.09
N PRO A 59 6.03 -5.88 -14.08
CA PRO A 59 4.61 -6.14 -13.85
C PRO A 59 4.46 -7.56 -13.28
N PRO A 60 3.72 -7.75 -12.18
CA PRO A 60 3.47 -9.08 -11.64
C PRO A 60 2.79 -9.93 -12.71
N GLY A 61 3.41 -11.06 -13.04
CA GLY A 61 3.05 -11.89 -14.21
C GLY A 61 4.09 -11.85 -15.32
N GLY A 62 4.91 -10.80 -15.39
CA GLY A 62 5.96 -10.59 -16.39
C GLY A 62 5.46 -9.88 -17.65
N VAL A 63 6.30 -9.87 -18.67
CA VAL A 63 5.94 -9.50 -20.03
C VAL A 63 5.72 -10.76 -20.84
N TRP A 64 4.83 -10.71 -21.83
CA TRP A 64 4.73 -11.80 -22.80
C TRP A 64 6.10 -11.97 -23.49
N GLN A 65 6.62 -13.20 -23.52
CA GLN A 65 7.94 -13.50 -24.11
C GLN A 65 7.86 -13.99 -25.55
N ASP A 66 6.66 -14.30 -26.04
CA ASP A 66 6.43 -14.88 -27.35
C ASP A 66 5.14 -14.32 -27.94
N ASN A 67 5.07 -14.20 -29.26
CA ASN A 67 3.90 -13.68 -29.95
C ASN A 67 2.85 -14.78 -30.06
N LYS A 68 1.73 -14.63 -29.35
CA LYS A 68 0.64 -15.62 -29.36
C LYS A 68 -0.71 -14.96 -29.58
N ASN A 69 -1.50 -15.60 -30.45
CA ASN A 69 -2.90 -15.25 -30.65
C ASN A 69 -3.74 -16.27 -29.90
N ASP A 70 -4.12 -15.96 -28.68
CA ASP A 70 -4.96 -16.83 -27.86
C ASP A 70 -6.26 -16.11 -27.47
N HIS A 71 -7.40 -16.78 -27.71
CA HIS A 71 -8.75 -16.30 -27.39
C HIS A 71 -9.11 -14.87 -27.87
N GLY A 72 -8.56 -14.42 -29.01
CA GLY A 72 -8.85 -13.09 -29.59
C GLY A 72 -8.10 -11.92 -28.94
N VAL A 73 -7.16 -12.21 -28.04
CA VAL A 73 -6.24 -11.23 -27.47
C VAL A 73 -4.90 -11.39 -28.17
N ASN A 74 -4.49 -10.39 -28.95
CA ASN A 74 -3.16 -10.35 -29.55
C ASN A 74 -2.13 -10.10 -28.44
N GLN A 75 -1.37 -11.11 -28.07
CA GLN A 75 -0.31 -11.02 -27.05
C GLN A 75 1.01 -10.77 -27.79
N GLU A 76 1.40 -9.49 -27.86
CA GLU A 76 2.67 -9.08 -28.45
C GLU A 76 3.78 -9.14 -27.41
N ALA A 77 4.90 -9.75 -27.76
CA ALA A 77 6.05 -9.89 -26.89
C ALA A 77 6.57 -8.50 -26.44
N GLY A 78 6.85 -8.36 -25.14
CA GLY A 78 7.21 -7.07 -24.53
C GLY A 78 6.03 -6.25 -24.01
N THR A 79 4.78 -6.68 -24.26
CA THR A 79 3.61 -6.08 -23.60
C THR A 79 3.49 -6.59 -22.17
N ALA A 80 3.35 -5.68 -21.21
CA ALA A 80 3.06 -6.02 -19.82
C ALA A 80 1.76 -6.84 -19.73
N ILE A 81 1.81 -8.01 -19.10
CA ILE A 81 0.63 -8.89 -18.94
C ILE A 81 -0.51 -8.16 -18.22
N LEU A 82 -0.19 -7.23 -17.32
CA LEU A 82 -1.16 -6.36 -16.65
C LEU A 82 -1.89 -5.42 -17.65
N GLY A 83 -1.26 -5.01 -18.74
CA GLY A 83 -1.84 -4.20 -19.81
C GLY A 83 -2.89 -4.94 -20.64
N SER A 84 -2.85 -6.28 -20.68
CA SER A 84 -3.90 -7.09 -21.31
C SER A 84 -5.22 -7.09 -20.51
N TYR A 85 -5.20 -6.70 -19.23
CA TYR A 85 -6.39 -6.63 -18.36
C TYR A 85 -6.75 -5.18 -18.03
N SER A 86 -7.60 -4.57 -18.88
CA SER A 86 -7.99 -3.14 -18.84
C SER A 86 -8.48 -2.64 -17.47
N HIS A 87 -9.20 -3.48 -16.71
CA HIS A 87 -9.79 -3.08 -15.43
C HIS A 87 -8.75 -2.97 -14.30
N ASN A 88 -7.88 -3.98 -14.17
CA ASN A 88 -6.87 -4.03 -13.11
C ASN A 88 -5.76 -2.98 -13.32
N CYS A 89 -5.40 -2.74 -14.59
CA CYS A 89 -4.44 -1.71 -14.96
C CYS A 89 -4.94 -0.30 -14.59
N LYS A 90 -6.20 0.03 -14.94
CA LYS A 90 -6.80 1.33 -14.59
C LYS A 90 -6.85 1.56 -13.09
N VAL A 91 -7.29 0.55 -12.33
CA VAL A 91 -7.38 0.63 -10.87
C VAL A 91 -6.00 0.86 -10.26
N PHE A 92 -4.98 0.12 -10.69
CA PHE A 92 -3.60 0.28 -10.23
C PHE A 92 -3.05 1.69 -10.49
N PHE A 93 -3.17 2.19 -11.73
CA PHE A 93 -2.71 3.54 -12.09
C PHE A 93 -3.48 4.64 -11.35
N PHE A 94 -4.79 4.45 -11.15
CA PHE A 94 -5.65 5.42 -10.48
C PHE A 94 -5.28 5.59 -9.00
N PHE A 95 -5.13 4.48 -8.27
CA PHE A 95 -4.73 4.52 -6.86
C PHE A 95 -3.30 5.05 -6.67
N ASN A 96 -2.37 4.68 -7.56
CA ASN A 96 -0.99 5.15 -7.48
C ASN A 96 -0.88 6.66 -7.74
N THR A 97 -1.58 7.17 -8.76
CA THR A 97 -1.64 8.61 -9.07
C THR A 97 -2.28 9.41 -7.94
N LEU A 98 -3.36 8.89 -7.32
CA LEU A 98 -4.00 9.53 -6.17
C LEU A 98 -3.07 9.59 -4.96
N ALA A 99 -2.34 8.50 -4.65
CA ALA A 99 -1.39 8.48 -3.55
C ALA A 99 -0.25 9.48 -3.77
N PHE A 100 0.29 9.57 -4.99
CA PHE A 100 1.33 10.54 -5.35
C PHE A 100 0.83 11.99 -5.24
N SER A 101 -0.37 12.27 -5.77
CA SER A 101 -1.00 13.60 -5.67
C SER A 101 -1.25 14.00 -4.22
N SER A 102 -1.73 13.06 -3.39
CA SER A 102 -1.91 13.27 -1.94
C SER A 102 -0.60 13.58 -1.24
N SER A 103 0.50 12.89 -1.59
CA SER A 103 1.83 13.15 -1.04
C SER A 103 2.32 14.57 -1.35
N ILE A 104 2.21 15.02 -2.61
CA ILE A 104 2.58 16.39 -3.01
C ILE A 104 1.71 17.44 -2.30
N TYR A 105 0.41 17.17 -2.15
CA TYR A 105 -0.50 18.07 -1.44
C TYR A 105 -0.10 18.26 0.03
N VAL A 106 0.21 17.17 0.74
CA VAL A 106 0.66 17.22 2.13
C VAL A 106 1.99 17.97 2.24
N ILE A 107 2.96 17.70 1.37
CA ILE A 107 4.25 18.41 1.34
C ILE A 107 4.05 19.91 1.10
N GLY A 108 3.16 20.30 0.18
CA GLY A 108 2.85 21.70 -0.13
C GLY A 108 2.14 22.41 1.02
N CYS A 109 1.16 21.76 1.65
CA CYS A 109 0.44 22.29 2.81
C CYS A 109 1.40 22.55 3.97
N VAL A 110 2.25 21.58 4.26
CA VAL A 110 3.32 21.69 5.24
C VAL A 110 4.23 22.88 4.90
N ASN A 111 4.72 22.99 3.66
CA ASN A 111 5.61 24.09 3.26
C ASN A 111 4.97 25.49 3.37
N ASN A 112 3.68 25.61 3.04
CA ASN A 112 2.96 26.88 3.07
C ASN A 112 2.61 27.34 4.49
N ALA A 113 2.42 26.41 5.42
CA ALA A 113 2.14 26.70 6.83
C ALA A 113 3.31 27.36 7.58
N TYR A 114 4.53 27.33 7.04
CA TYR A 114 5.71 28.01 7.61
C TYR A 114 5.94 29.42 7.03
N SER A 115 5.11 29.87 6.08
CA SER A 115 5.27 31.14 5.36
C SER A 115 4.29 32.25 5.80
N LEU A 116 3.53 32.04 6.88
CA LEU A 116 2.62 32.99 7.52
C LEU A 116 2.99 33.15 9.00
#